data_AF-A0A242LFT4-F1
#
_entry.id   AF-A0A242LFT4-F1
#
_cell.length_a   1.000
_cell.length_b   1.000
_cell.length_c   1.000
_cell.angle_alpha   90.00
_cell.angle_beta   90.00
_cell.angle_gamma   90.00
#
_symmetry.space_group_name_H-M   'P 1'
#
loop_
_entity.id
_entity.type
_entity.pdbx_description
1 polymer ?
#
loop_
_entity_poly.entity_id
_entity_poly.type
_entity_poly.pdbx_seq_one_letter_code
_entity_poly.pdbx_strand_id
1 'polypeptide(L)'
;MDNRVEVMTFSQLRQLVAELDANSAIKDDTKVFIDTGWDSVQEVEPNAFHVEEIMEFKVQDELTKDFYVGYTLSEKAERMQAQGQPETAVIIRNLY
;
A
#
# COMPACT_ATOMS: atom_id res chain seq x y z
N MET A 1 5.71 4.01 29.37
CA MET A 1 5.97 5.10 28.42
C MET A 1 4.94 4.93 27.32
N ASP A 2 4.12 5.94 27.07
CA ASP A 2 3.17 5.88 25.98
C ASP A 2 3.96 6.08 24.68
N ASN A 3 4.08 5.02 23.86
CA ASN A 3 4.64 5.13 22.52
C ASN A 3 3.58 5.80 21.65
N ARG A 4 3.63 7.13 21.57
CA ARG A 4 2.74 7.89 20.69
C ARG A 4 3.37 8.00 19.31
N VAL A 5 2.57 7.67 18.30
CA VAL A 5 2.85 7.90 16.89
C VAL A 5 3.00 9.40 16.66
N GLU A 6 4.07 9.83 16.00
CA GLU A 6 4.10 11.19 15.45
C GLU A 6 3.19 11.21 14.22
N VAL A 7 2.08 11.94 14.30
CA VAL A 7 1.11 12.00 13.21
C VAL A 7 1.59 12.98 12.14
N MET A 8 1.66 12.51 10.89
CA MET A 8 2.02 13.31 9.74
C MET A 8 1.11 14.53 9.61
N THR A 9 1.74 15.68 9.45
CA THR A 9 1.07 16.95 9.15
C THR A 9 0.83 17.11 7.65
N PHE A 10 -0.11 17.99 7.27
CA PHE A 10 -0.33 18.33 5.87
C PHE A 10 0.90 18.94 5.18
N SER A 11 1.76 19.67 5.90
CA SER A 11 3.04 20.15 5.37
C SER A 11 3.97 19.01 4.98
N GLN A 12 4.11 17.99 5.84
CA GLN A 12 4.93 16.81 5.55
C GLN A 12 4.33 16.01 4.38
N LEU A 13 3.01 15.86 4.33
CA LEU A 13 2.35 15.21 3.19
C LEU A 13 2.66 15.93 1.87
N ARG A 14 2.59 17.27 1.83
CA ARG A 14 2.92 18.03 0.61
C ARG A 14 4.37 17.84 0.19
N GLN A 15 5.30 17.83 1.13
CA GLN A 15 6.70 17.57 0.84
C GLN A 15 6.87 16.17 0.25
N LEU A 16 6.22 15.17 0.86
CA LEU A 16 6.27 13.80 0.40
C LEU A 16 5.70 13.64 -1.01
N VAL A 17 4.58 14.28 -1.32
CA VAL A 17 4.01 14.29 -2.68
C VAL A 17 5.01 14.89 -3.68
N ALA A 18 5.73 15.96 -3.33
CA ALA A 18 6.76 16.52 -4.21
C ALA A 18 7.96 15.57 -4.40
N GLU A 19 8.33 14.80 -3.37
CA GLU A 19 9.37 13.77 -3.46
C GLU A 19 8.92 12.59 -4.36
N LEU A 20 7.65 12.18 -4.26
CA LEU A 20 7.07 11.16 -5.14
C LEU A 20 6.99 11.64 -6.60
N ASP A 21 6.61 12.91 -6.84
CA ASP A 21 6.54 13.52 -8.17
C ASP A 21 7.93 13.62 -8.84
N ALA A 22 8.98 13.80 -8.05
CA ALA A 22 10.36 13.78 -8.53
C ALA A 22 10.91 12.37 -8.81
N ASN A 23 10.20 11.31 -8.41
CA ASN A 23 10.65 9.93 -8.56
C ASN A 23 10.25 9.35 -9.93
N SER A 24 11.23 9.16 -10.82
CA SER A 24 11.02 8.61 -12.18
C SER A 24 10.43 7.19 -12.25
N ALA A 25 10.41 6.44 -11.15
CA ALA A 25 9.76 5.13 -11.09
C ALA A 25 8.23 5.25 -10.93
N ILE A 26 7.73 6.42 -10.52
CA ILE A 26 6.32 6.71 -10.31
C ILE A 26 5.78 7.41 -11.56
N LYS A 27 4.60 6.98 -11.97
CA LYS A 27 3.83 7.51 -13.11
C LYS A 27 2.45 7.95 -12.62
N ASP A 28 1.76 8.75 -13.42
CA ASP A 28 0.40 9.23 -13.11
C ASP A 28 -0.61 8.10 -12.84
N ASP A 29 -0.39 6.90 -13.39
CA ASP A 29 -1.21 5.71 -13.22
C ASP A 29 -0.71 4.75 -12.12
N THR A 30 0.35 5.14 -11.39
CA THR A 30 0.90 4.34 -10.28
C THR A 30 -0.11 4.25 -9.16
N LYS A 31 -0.44 3.01 -8.77
CA LYS A 31 -1.46 2.74 -7.75
C LYS A 31 -0.94 3.13 -6.36
N VAL A 32 -1.86 3.56 -5.50
CA VAL A 32 -1.60 3.86 -4.09
C VAL A 32 -2.44 2.94 -3.21
N PHE A 33 -1.79 2.26 -2.27
CA PHE A 33 -2.44 1.35 -1.32
C PHE A 33 -2.18 1.77 0.12
N ILE A 34 -3.14 1.44 0.98
CA ILE A 34 -2.99 1.53 2.43
C ILE A 34 -2.86 0.09 2.93
N ASP A 35 -1.71 -0.28 3.49
CA ASP A 35 -1.50 -1.62 4.09
C ASP A 35 -1.96 -1.57 5.55
N THR A 36 -3.28 -1.46 5.75
CA THR A 36 -3.91 -1.45 7.07
C THR A 36 -5.02 -2.49 7.16
N GLY A 37 -5.19 -3.08 8.34
CA GLY A 37 -6.10 -4.22 8.53
C GLY A 37 -7.45 -3.93 9.18
N TRP A 38 -7.91 -2.67 9.34
CA TRP A 38 -8.95 -2.36 10.36
C TRP A 38 -9.96 -1.25 10.03
N ASP A 39 -11.10 -1.30 10.73
CA ASP A 39 -12.32 -0.46 10.63
C ASP A 39 -12.24 0.94 11.32
N SER A 40 -11.05 1.38 11.76
CA SER A 40 -10.85 2.64 12.52
C SER A 40 -10.05 3.68 11.74
N VAL A 41 -10.17 4.97 12.11
CA VAL A 41 -9.21 6.01 11.67
C VAL A 41 -7.85 5.70 12.27
N GLN A 42 -6.80 5.72 11.44
CA GLN A 42 -5.44 5.40 11.85
C GLN A 42 -4.50 6.60 11.65
N GLU A 43 -3.57 6.75 12.58
CA GLU A 43 -2.44 7.66 12.46
C GLU A 43 -1.50 7.22 11.31
N VAL A 44 -0.94 8.20 10.61
CA VAL A 44 0.04 7.97 9.54
C VAL A 44 1.33 8.65 9.94
N GLU A 45 2.43 7.91 10.01
CA GLU A 45 3.75 8.46 10.32
C GLU A 45 4.34 9.23 9.12
N PRO A 46 5.15 10.28 9.34
CA PRO A 46 5.80 11.03 8.26
C PRO A 46 6.58 10.18 7.24
N ASN A 47 7.06 9.01 7.64
CA ASN A 47 7.85 8.08 6.83
C ASN A 47 7.05 6.86 6.34
N ALA A 48 5.71 6.87 6.46
CA ALA A 48 4.85 5.74 6.15
C ALA A 48 4.77 5.38 4.64
N PHE A 49 5.22 6.26 3.75
CA PHE A 49 5.09 6.02 2.31
C PHE A 49 6.33 5.32 1.77
N HIS A 50 6.10 4.24 1.05
CA HIS A 50 7.13 3.41 0.44
C HIS A 50 6.79 3.18 -1.02
N VAL A 51 7.80 3.09 -1.88
CA VAL A 51 7.64 2.67 -3.28
C VAL A 51 8.07 1.21 -3.37
N GLU A 52 7.14 0.33 -3.68
CA GLU A 52 7.33 -1.12 -3.64
C GLU A 52 6.71 -1.81 -4.85
N GLU A 53 6.97 -3.11 -4.98
CA GLU A 53 6.33 -3.95 -5.99
C GLU A 53 5.15 -4.72 -5.41
N ILE A 54 4.06 -4.75 -6.17
CA ILE A 54 2.85 -5.54 -5.89
C ILE A 54 2.55 -6.49 -7.03
N MET A 55 1.74 -7.50 -6.73
CA MET A 55 1.25 -8.47 -7.72
C MET A 55 -0.25 -8.73 -7.52
N GLU A 56 -0.95 -8.95 -8.62
CA GLU A 56 -2.36 -9.35 -8.60
C GLU A 56 -2.53 -10.80 -8.16
N PHE A 57 -3.50 -11.04 -7.28
CA PHE A 57 -4.01 -12.36 -6.95
C PHE A 57 -5.52 -12.45 -7.20
N LYS A 58 -6.03 -13.67 -7.31
CA LYS A 58 -7.47 -13.93 -7.47
C LYS A 58 -7.96 -14.82 -6.33
N VAL A 59 -9.06 -14.43 -5.70
CA VAL A 59 -9.76 -15.26 -4.72
C VAL A 59 -11.13 -15.59 -5.27
N GLN A 60 -11.53 -16.85 -5.13
CA GLN A 60 -12.90 -17.27 -5.39
C GLN A 60 -13.73 -17.10 -4.13
N ASP A 61 -14.85 -16.41 -4.23
CA ASP A 61 -15.83 -16.37 -3.17
C ASP A 61 -16.53 -17.74 -3.05
N GLU A 62 -16.54 -18.29 -1.83
CA GLU A 62 -16.99 -19.65 -1.62
C GLU A 62 -18.50 -19.83 -1.82
N LEU A 63 -19.30 -18.77 -1.65
CA LEU A 63 -20.75 -18.82 -1.72
C LEU A 63 -21.25 -18.61 -3.16
N THR A 64 -20.76 -17.57 -3.82
CA THR A 64 -21.17 -17.14 -5.16
C THR A 64 -20.39 -17.83 -6.27
N LYS A 65 -19.18 -18.34 -5.96
CA LYS A 65 -18.19 -18.87 -6.92
C LYS A 65 -17.60 -17.84 -7.87
N ASP A 66 -17.86 -16.55 -7.64
CA ASP A 66 -17.27 -15.45 -8.39
C ASP A 66 -15.80 -15.24 -8.01
N PHE A 67 -15.02 -14.74 -8.97
CA PHE A 67 -13.61 -14.40 -8.75
C PHE A 67 -13.44 -12.90 -8.54
N TYR A 68 -12.72 -12.57 -7.47
CA TYR A 68 -12.35 -11.20 -7.12
C TYR A 68 -10.84 -11.03 -7.28
N VAL A 69 -10.44 -9.89 -7.83
CA VAL A 69 -9.04 -9.51 -7.99
C VAL A 69 -8.62 -8.67 -6.78
N GLY A 70 -7.48 -9.02 -6.21
CA GLY A 70 -6.81 -8.24 -5.17
C GLY A 70 -5.34 -8.05 -5.50
N TYR A 71 -4.67 -7.22 -4.70
CA TYR A 71 -3.24 -6.95 -4.82
C TYR A 71 -2.53 -7.32 -3.52
N THR A 72 -1.31 -7.85 -3.66
CA THR A 72 -0.44 -8.18 -2.54
C THR A 72 0.96 -7.65 -2.79
N LEU A 73 1.70 -7.30 -1.73
CA LEU A 73 3.13 -7.04 -1.84
C LEU A 73 3.83 -8.26 -2.47
N SER A 74 4.84 -8.03 -3.32
CA SER A 74 5.61 -9.09 -3.97
C SER A 74 6.22 -10.06 -2.97
N GLU A 75 6.62 -9.60 -1.77
CA GLU A 75 7.15 -10.47 -0.70
C GLU A 75 6.12 -11.50 -0.18
N LYS A 76 4.81 -11.18 -0.30
CA LYS A 76 3.68 -12.01 0.14
C LYS A 76 3.06 -12.79 -1.03
N ALA A 77 3.56 -12.61 -2.26
CA ALA A 77 2.95 -13.12 -3.50
C ALA A 77 2.82 -14.65 -3.53
N GLU A 78 3.85 -15.38 -3.08
CA GLU A 78 3.83 -16.84 -3.05
C GLU A 78 2.71 -17.37 -2.14
N ARG A 79 2.58 -16.80 -0.94
CA ARG A 79 1.55 -17.18 0.03
C ARG A 79 0.14 -16.90 -0.50
N MET A 80 -0.03 -15.80 -1.23
CA MET A 80 -1.31 -15.38 -1.81
C MET A 80 -1.59 -16.01 -3.18
N GLN A 81 -0.68 -16.86 -3.70
CA GLN A 81 -0.77 -17.47 -5.02
C GLN A 81 -1.02 -16.42 -6.13
N ALA A 82 -0.28 -15.30 -6.05
CA ALA A 82 -0.40 -14.22 -7.02
C ALA A 82 -0.02 -14.70 -8.44
N GLN A 83 -0.73 -14.19 -9.45
CA GLN A 83 -0.63 -14.62 -10.84
C GLN A 83 -0.33 -13.45 -11.80
N GLY A 84 -0.41 -12.21 -11.33
CA GLY A 84 -0.07 -11.03 -12.12
C GLY A 84 1.43 -10.81 -12.29
N GLN A 85 1.80 -9.90 -13.18
CA GLN A 85 3.18 -9.40 -13.26
C GLN A 85 3.43 -8.41 -12.10
N PRO A 86 4.67 -8.30 -11.59
CA PRO A 86 5.03 -7.25 -10.65
C PRO A 86 4.80 -5.87 -11.26
N GLU A 87 4.23 -4.96 -10.47
CA GLU A 87 4.09 -3.55 -10.80
C GLU A 87 4.48 -2.65 -9.63
N THR A 88 4.99 -1.46 -9.94
CA THR A 88 5.35 -0.46 -8.92
C THR A 88 4.11 0.19 -8.33
N ALA A 89 4.08 0.35 -7.02
CA ALA A 89 3.02 1.03 -6.29
C ALA A 89 3.56 1.84 -5.11
N VAL A 90 2.80 2.84 -4.69
CA VAL A 90 3.04 3.57 -3.45
C VAL A 90 2.25 2.88 -2.33
N ILE A 91 2.94 2.47 -1.26
CA ILE A 91 2.39 1.77 -0.10
C ILE A 91 2.47 2.69 1.10
N ILE A 92 1.33 3.00 1.70
CA ILE A 92 1.25 3.65 3.00
C ILE A 92 1.22 2.53 4.05
N ARG A 93 2.38 2.26 4.65
CA ARG A 93 2.54 1.25 5.71
C ARG A 93 2.12 1.81 7.05
N ASN A 94 1.50 0.96 7.84
CA ASN A 94 1.39 1.18 9.27
C ASN A 94 2.32 0.19 10.00
N LEU A 95 3.18 0.68 10.90
CA LEU A 95 4.22 -0.12 11.57
C LEU A 95 3.78 -0.67 12.95
N TYR A 96 2.48 -0.60 13.29
CA TYR A 96 1.93 -1.09 14.57
C TYR A 96 1.39 -2.52 14.49
#